data_AF-Q0V292-F1
#
_entry.id   AF-Q0V292-F1
#
_cell.length_a   1.000
_cell.length_b   1.000
_cell.length_c   1.000
_cell.angle_alpha   90.00
_cell.angle_beta   90.00
_cell.angle_gamma   90.00
#
_symmetry.space_group_name_H-M   'P 1'
#
loop_
_entity.id
_entity.type
_entity.pdbx_description
1 polymer ?
#
loop_
_entity_poly.entity_id
_entity_poly.type
_entity_poly.pdbx_seq_one_letter_code
_entity_poly.pdbx_strand_id
1 'polypeptide(L)'
;MFYKRAPKDLGTWEPECSGAESACNNACYYIHCMGGNNPDANKITYLGKSRHNENNKNRHESGCRVDNPQSTSVCGAFPFSQKFSDPLARNWECDEWPPASAKQELFNTPGRLPNSLRCMTPQENQSLGGRLSGYLRATGADRDDFFRVDFKRRLASADQSKVQYCLPTPDCGNDAKQFQLVEKPHVGGRIGSPYEGTKKDNKYKLSGTVFKELYQCSVKFIRTGDSYITDAKVTNFDEKDTKVADFKLPNDGATFKIKGLPHDLQVKRTGPFGSKLEFAYAPGTTNVNHFEWDSEMEGSGRGPFTDGGKPRRFCRAEPVAKTTNKEVFSCWFPCYKNADGK
;
A
#
# COMPACT_ATOMS: atom_id res chain seq x y z
N MET A 1 18.30 -9.87 -42.73
CA MET A 1 16.98 -10.37 -42.26
C MET A 1 17.23 -11.05 -40.92
N PHE A 2 16.83 -10.44 -39.79
CA PHE A 2 17.04 -11.04 -38.47
C PHE A 2 15.93 -12.08 -38.24
N TYR A 3 16.29 -13.36 -38.16
CA TYR A 3 15.33 -14.41 -37.79
C TYR A 3 14.89 -14.17 -36.35
N LYS A 4 13.60 -13.84 -36.15
CA LYS A 4 13.02 -13.77 -34.81
C LYS A 4 12.83 -15.22 -34.32
N ARG A 5 13.50 -15.59 -33.24
CA ARG A 5 13.31 -16.88 -32.57
C ARG A 5 11.84 -17.06 -32.20
N ALA A 6 11.29 -18.25 -32.41
CA ALA A 6 9.95 -18.58 -31.91
C ALA A 6 9.94 -18.58 -30.36
N PRO A 7 8.86 -18.09 -29.71
CA PRO A 7 8.65 -18.26 -28.28
C PRO A 7 8.68 -19.73 -27.87
N LYS A 8 9.36 -20.06 -26.77
CA LYS A 8 9.37 -21.40 -26.17
C LYS A 8 8.47 -21.43 -24.94
N ASP A 9 7.66 -22.49 -24.84
CA ASP A 9 7.01 -22.88 -23.59
C ASP A 9 8.03 -23.57 -22.67
N LEU A 10 8.27 -23.00 -21.50
CA LEU A 10 9.18 -23.52 -20.48
C LEU A 10 8.46 -24.43 -19.46
N GLY A 11 7.16 -24.67 -19.67
CA GLY A 11 6.32 -25.53 -18.84
C GLY A 11 5.70 -24.79 -17.66
N THR A 12 5.54 -25.53 -16.56
CA THR A 12 4.96 -25.00 -15.31
C THR A 12 6.05 -24.79 -14.27
N TRP A 13 6.11 -23.60 -13.70
CA TRP A 13 6.91 -23.28 -12.53
C TRP A 13 6.09 -23.48 -11.26
N GLU A 14 6.61 -24.34 -10.38
CA GLU A 14 5.95 -24.72 -9.12
C GLU A 14 6.78 -24.24 -7.91
N PRO A 15 6.75 -22.93 -7.58
CA PRO A 15 7.52 -22.41 -6.47
C PRO A 15 7.00 -22.95 -5.13
N GLU A 16 7.92 -23.19 -4.21
CA GLU A 16 7.58 -23.32 -2.80
C GLU A 16 7.13 -21.96 -2.25
N CYS A 17 6.17 -21.94 -1.35
CA CYS A 17 5.67 -20.71 -0.71
C CYS A 17 6.17 -20.51 0.73
N SER A 18 6.80 -21.52 1.33
CA SER A 18 7.44 -21.39 2.65
C SER A 18 8.49 -20.27 2.63
N GLY A 19 8.39 -19.32 3.55
CA GLY A 19 9.24 -18.13 3.61
C GLY A 19 9.05 -17.12 2.47
N ALA A 20 7.95 -17.24 1.71
CA ALA A 20 7.53 -16.33 0.64
C ALA A 20 6.00 -16.18 0.61
N GLU A 21 5.35 -16.40 1.76
CA GLU A 21 3.91 -16.58 1.88
C GLU A 21 3.16 -15.36 1.33
N SER A 22 3.52 -14.14 1.75
CA SER A 22 2.85 -12.93 1.26
C SER A 22 3.00 -12.71 -0.24
N ALA A 23 4.15 -13.07 -0.84
CA ALA A 23 4.38 -12.94 -2.28
C ALA A 23 3.56 -13.96 -3.07
N CYS A 24 3.55 -15.22 -2.63
CA CYS A 24 2.66 -16.24 -3.18
C CYS A 24 1.19 -15.81 -3.08
N ASN A 25 0.77 -15.33 -1.92
CA ASN A 25 -0.61 -14.92 -1.68
C ASN A 25 -1.03 -13.77 -2.63
N ASN A 26 -0.14 -12.80 -2.88
CA ASN A 26 -0.38 -11.73 -3.85
C ASN A 26 -0.55 -12.27 -5.29
N ALA A 27 0.32 -13.18 -5.70
CA ALA A 27 0.23 -13.82 -7.01
C ALA A 27 -1.07 -14.64 -7.17
N CYS A 28 -1.42 -15.43 -6.16
CA CYS A 28 -2.66 -16.20 -6.13
C CYS A 28 -3.92 -15.31 -6.15
N TYR A 29 -3.91 -14.16 -5.44
CA TYR A 29 -5.00 -13.19 -5.53
C TYR A 29 -5.19 -12.70 -6.97
N TYR A 30 -4.11 -12.35 -7.67
CA TYR A 30 -4.20 -11.98 -9.07
C TYR A 30 -4.78 -13.12 -9.92
N ILE A 31 -4.23 -14.33 -9.79
CA ILE A 31 -4.58 -15.47 -10.64
C ILE A 31 -6.03 -15.92 -10.41
N HIS A 32 -6.44 -16.07 -9.16
CA HIS A 32 -7.72 -16.68 -8.80
C HIS A 32 -8.85 -15.67 -8.63
N CYS A 33 -8.55 -14.45 -8.19
CA CYS A 33 -9.57 -13.45 -7.86
C CYS A 33 -9.69 -12.33 -8.88
N MET A 34 -8.58 -11.75 -9.34
CA MET A 34 -8.62 -10.67 -10.34
C MET A 34 -8.75 -11.20 -11.77
N GLY A 35 -8.04 -12.29 -12.06
CA GLY A 35 -7.93 -12.90 -13.38
C GLY A 35 -8.86 -14.09 -13.61
N GLY A 36 -9.89 -14.31 -12.78
CA GLY A 36 -10.70 -15.55 -12.78
C GLY A 36 -11.31 -15.96 -14.13
N ASN A 37 -11.56 -15.01 -15.05
CA ASN A 37 -12.06 -15.28 -16.41
C ASN A 37 -10.96 -15.29 -17.48
N ASN A 38 -9.70 -15.03 -17.11
CA ASN A 38 -8.56 -15.03 -18.00
C ASN A 38 -7.83 -16.39 -17.90
N PRO A 39 -7.89 -17.25 -18.94
CA PRO A 39 -7.22 -18.56 -18.93
C PRO A 39 -5.69 -18.46 -18.87
N ASP A 40 -5.14 -17.28 -19.11
CA ASP A 40 -3.71 -16.96 -19.06
C ASP A 40 -3.35 -16.09 -17.84
N ALA A 41 -4.22 -15.98 -16.83
CA ALA A 41 -3.90 -15.22 -15.60
C ALA A 41 -2.66 -15.74 -14.86
N ASN A 42 -2.36 -17.05 -14.99
CA ASN A 42 -1.16 -17.67 -14.42
C ASN A 42 0.02 -17.78 -15.40
N LYS A 43 -0.10 -17.23 -16.62
CA LYS A 43 0.94 -17.29 -17.64
C LYS A 43 1.84 -16.07 -17.54
N ILE A 44 3.15 -16.31 -17.46
CA ILE A 44 4.17 -15.28 -17.48
C ILE A 44 4.93 -15.37 -18.80
N THR A 45 4.96 -14.27 -19.56
CA THR A 45 5.82 -14.14 -20.74
C THR A 45 7.04 -13.32 -20.37
N TYR A 46 8.25 -13.85 -20.49
CA TYR A 46 9.48 -13.22 -20.04
C TYR A 46 9.94 -12.08 -20.97
N LEU A 47 10.38 -10.96 -20.39
CA LEU A 47 10.93 -9.81 -21.13
C LEU A 47 12.29 -10.10 -21.77
N GLY A 48 13.01 -11.10 -21.27
CA GLY A 48 14.38 -11.43 -21.66
C GLY A 48 15.44 -10.82 -20.74
N LYS A 49 16.68 -11.29 -20.94
CA LYS A 49 17.86 -10.88 -20.14
C LYS A 49 18.23 -9.42 -20.39
N SER A 50 18.81 -8.77 -19.37
CA SER A 50 19.35 -7.41 -19.43
C SER A 50 18.36 -6.30 -19.80
N ARG A 51 17.05 -6.53 -19.59
CA ARG A 51 15.98 -5.56 -19.86
C ARG A 51 15.64 -4.67 -18.66
N HIS A 52 16.67 -4.10 -18.02
CA HIS A 52 16.50 -3.28 -16.82
C HIS A 52 15.56 -2.09 -17.04
N ASN A 53 15.60 -1.46 -18.22
CA ASN A 53 14.73 -0.33 -18.54
C ASN A 53 13.25 -0.75 -18.68
N GLU A 54 12.96 -1.88 -19.33
CA GLU A 54 11.59 -2.40 -19.46
C GLU A 54 11.07 -2.89 -18.09
N ASN A 55 11.91 -3.56 -17.29
CA ASN A 55 11.57 -3.97 -15.91
C ASN A 55 11.26 -2.75 -15.02
N ASN A 56 12.11 -1.72 -15.06
CA ASN A 56 11.85 -0.47 -14.36
C ASN A 56 10.57 0.19 -14.85
N LYS A 57 10.31 0.21 -16.16
CA LYS A 57 9.06 0.73 -16.72
C LYS A 57 7.86 -0.03 -16.16
N ASN A 58 7.89 -1.35 -16.14
CA ASN A 58 6.83 -2.18 -15.57
C ASN A 58 6.54 -1.83 -14.11
N ARG A 59 7.57 -1.61 -13.28
CA ARG A 59 7.40 -1.21 -11.88
C ARG A 59 6.71 0.15 -11.70
N HIS A 60 6.86 1.06 -12.66
CA HIS A 60 6.11 2.33 -12.65
C HIS A 60 4.70 2.14 -13.21
N GLU A 61 4.53 1.35 -14.28
CA GLU A 61 3.23 1.07 -14.90
C GLU A 61 2.32 0.18 -14.05
N SER A 62 2.87 -0.59 -13.11
CA SER A 62 2.13 -1.32 -12.08
C SER A 62 1.71 -0.41 -10.92
N GLY A 63 2.46 0.68 -10.70
CA GLY A 63 2.33 1.57 -9.54
C GLY A 63 3.15 1.14 -8.32
N CYS A 64 4.02 0.15 -8.46
CA CYS A 64 4.80 -0.41 -7.35
C CYS A 64 6.03 0.44 -6.96
N ARG A 65 6.50 1.29 -7.88
CA ARG A 65 7.61 2.22 -7.66
C ARG A 65 7.18 3.68 -7.86
N VAL A 66 7.68 4.56 -6.99
CA VAL A 66 7.49 6.01 -7.05
C VAL A 66 8.85 6.72 -7.07
N ASP A 67 8.99 7.83 -7.78
CA ASP A 67 10.25 8.57 -8.01
C ASP A 67 10.54 9.62 -6.93
N ASN A 68 9.50 10.26 -6.36
CA ASN A 68 9.61 11.29 -5.33
C ASN A 68 8.82 10.83 -4.08
N PRO A 69 9.23 11.17 -2.85
CA PRO A 69 10.47 11.81 -2.44
C PRO A 69 11.77 10.96 -2.56
N GLN A 70 11.73 9.71 -3.03
CA GLN A 70 12.85 8.78 -2.75
C GLN A 70 13.22 7.73 -3.83
N SER A 71 12.55 7.67 -4.99
CA SER A 71 12.78 6.61 -5.99
C SER A 71 12.66 5.17 -5.44
N THR A 72 11.75 4.96 -4.48
CA THR A 72 11.56 3.73 -3.71
C THR A 72 10.25 3.01 -4.04
N SER A 73 10.06 1.85 -3.40
CA SER A 73 8.76 1.18 -3.28
C SER A 73 7.65 2.13 -2.83
N VAL A 74 6.46 2.05 -3.45
CA VAL A 74 5.26 2.78 -3.02
C VAL A 74 4.88 2.47 -1.57
N CYS A 75 5.22 1.27 -1.08
CA CYS A 75 5.02 0.85 0.30
C CYS A 75 5.92 1.58 1.31
N GLY A 76 6.89 2.36 0.83
CA GLY A 76 7.68 3.29 1.62
C GLY A 76 7.16 4.73 1.59
N ALA A 77 5.99 5.00 1.00
CA ALA A 77 5.36 6.31 1.00
C ALA A 77 4.08 6.31 1.84
N PHE A 78 3.67 7.46 2.37
CA PHE A 78 2.33 7.59 2.96
C PHE A 78 1.25 7.63 1.86
N PRO A 79 0.05 7.10 2.16
CA PRO A 79 -0.40 6.44 3.38
C PRO A 79 -0.14 4.92 3.37
N PHE A 80 0.48 4.35 2.33
CA PHE A 80 0.72 2.89 2.23
C PHE A 80 1.56 2.36 3.39
N SER A 81 2.68 3.03 3.69
CA SER A 81 3.53 2.67 4.83
C SER A 81 2.88 2.91 6.20
N GLN A 82 1.67 3.50 6.24
CA GLN A 82 0.80 3.57 7.42
C GLN A 82 -0.19 2.41 7.39
N LYS A 83 -0.98 2.29 6.32
CA LYS A 83 -2.04 1.28 6.20
C LYS A 83 -1.52 -0.15 6.29
N PHE A 84 -0.41 -0.42 5.63
CA PHE A 84 0.19 -1.76 5.57
C PHE A 84 1.36 -1.88 6.53
N SER A 85 1.52 -0.95 7.47
CA SER A 85 2.60 -1.00 8.44
C SER A 85 2.38 -2.16 9.40
N ASP A 86 3.34 -3.05 9.51
CA ASP A 86 3.58 -3.82 10.73
C ASP A 86 4.55 -2.98 11.59
N PRO A 87 4.22 -2.66 12.85
CA PRO A 87 5.10 -1.94 13.76
C PRO A 87 6.51 -2.57 13.90
N LEU A 88 6.64 -3.86 13.63
CA LEU A 88 7.89 -4.61 13.69
C LEU A 88 8.67 -4.59 12.37
N ALA A 89 7.99 -4.37 11.24
CA ALA A 89 8.60 -4.46 9.92
C ALA A 89 9.30 -3.14 9.53
N ARG A 90 10.57 -3.26 9.16
CA ARG A 90 11.38 -2.16 8.64
C ARG A 90 11.56 -2.32 7.13
N ASN A 91 11.35 -1.24 6.38
CA ASN A 91 11.56 -1.16 4.93
C ASN A 91 10.62 -2.04 4.11
N TRP A 92 9.34 -1.69 4.04
CA TRP A 92 8.38 -2.42 3.22
C TRP A 92 8.69 -2.32 1.73
N GLU A 93 8.68 -3.47 1.07
CA GLU A 93 8.75 -3.57 -0.38
C GLU A 93 7.36 -3.78 -0.95
N CYS A 94 7.14 -3.24 -2.13
CA CYS A 94 5.97 -3.54 -2.93
C CYS A 94 6.31 -4.77 -3.77
N ASP A 95 5.48 -5.79 -3.64
CA ASP A 95 5.38 -6.89 -4.58
C ASP A 95 4.31 -6.55 -5.63
N GLU A 96 4.53 -7.05 -6.85
CA GLU A 96 3.63 -6.85 -7.97
C GLU A 96 3.44 -8.14 -8.74
N TRP A 97 2.18 -8.45 -9.07
CA TRP A 97 1.85 -9.56 -9.95
C TRP A 97 0.93 -9.10 -11.10
N PRO A 98 1.25 -9.41 -12.38
CA PRO A 98 2.44 -10.11 -12.86
C PRO A 98 3.76 -9.39 -12.50
N PRO A 99 4.88 -10.12 -12.34
CA PRO A 99 6.14 -9.55 -11.89
C PRO A 99 6.75 -8.62 -12.95
N ALA A 100 7.59 -7.68 -12.52
CA ALA A 100 8.29 -6.73 -13.40
C ALA A 100 9.04 -7.37 -14.58
N SER A 101 9.50 -8.62 -14.42
CA SER A 101 10.22 -9.39 -15.44
C SER A 101 9.30 -9.96 -16.52
N ALA A 102 7.98 -9.92 -16.33
CA ALA A 102 6.98 -10.32 -17.31
C ALA A 102 6.72 -9.20 -18.33
N LYS A 103 6.31 -9.56 -19.54
CA LYS A 103 5.66 -8.61 -20.44
C LYS A 103 4.35 -8.15 -19.82
N GLN A 104 4.15 -6.84 -19.82
CA GLN A 104 2.95 -6.21 -19.29
C GLN A 104 2.46 -5.17 -20.28
N GLU A 105 1.15 -4.99 -20.31
CA GLU A 105 0.51 -3.94 -21.08
C GLU A 105 0.72 -2.59 -20.39
N LEU A 106 0.68 -1.49 -21.14
CA LEU A 106 0.72 -0.15 -20.57
C LEU A 106 -0.52 0.11 -19.71
N PHE A 107 -0.42 1.05 -18.77
CA PHE A 107 -1.50 1.33 -17.82
C PHE A 107 -2.84 1.64 -18.48
N ASN A 108 -2.81 2.37 -19.59
CA ASN A 108 -4.00 2.80 -20.32
C ASN A 108 -4.47 1.82 -21.40
N THR A 109 -3.90 0.61 -21.50
CA THR A 109 -4.38 -0.39 -22.46
C THR A 109 -5.82 -0.80 -22.14
N PRO A 110 -6.77 -0.66 -23.08
CA PRO A 110 -8.16 -1.06 -22.85
C PRO A 110 -8.27 -2.54 -22.47
N GLY A 111 -9.04 -2.84 -21.41
CA GLY A 111 -9.25 -4.22 -20.95
C GLY A 111 -8.08 -4.80 -20.15
N ARG A 112 -7.00 -4.04 -19.89
CA ARG A 112 -5.90 -4.46 -19.04
C ARG A 112 -6.42 -4.83 -17.65
N LEU A 113 -6.01 -5.98 -17.14
CA LEU A 113 -6.10 -6.29 -15.71
C LEU A 113 -5.02 -5.49 -14.96
N PRO A 114 -5.36 -4.71 -13.92
CA PRO A 114 -4.37 -4.03 -13.11
C PRO A 114 -3.50 -5.06 -12.38
N ASN A 115 -2.24 -4.71 -12.08
CA ASN A 115 -1.41 -5.57 -11.26
C ASN A 115 -1.99 -5.68 -9.85
N SER A 116 -1.88 -6.87 -9.26
CA SER A 116 -2.08 -7.04 -7.83
C SER A 116 -0.83 -6.53 -7.12
N LEU A 117 -0.99 -5.51 -6.28
CA LEU A 117 0.07 -4.98 -5.44
C LEU A 117 -0.14 -5.40 -3.99
N ARG A 118 0.95 -5.70 -3.31
CA ARG A 118 0.97 -5.99 -1.88
C ARG A 118 2.23 -5.42 -1.26
N CYS A 119 2.08 -4.72 -0.15
CA CYS A 119 3.22 -4.39 0.68
C CYS A 119 3.60 -5.66 1.46
N MET A 120 4.89 -6.01 1.49
CA MET A 120 5.44 -7.05 2.37
C MET A 120 6.87 -6.73 2.84
N THR A 121 7.40 -7.57 3.73
CA THR A 121 8.81 -7.46 4.14
C THR A 121 9.75 -7.80 2.96
N PRO A 122 10.98 -7.26 2.93
CA PRO A 122 11.95 -7.61 1.90
C PRO A 122 12.22 -9.12 1.83
N GLN A 123 12.22 -9.80 2.99
CA GLN A 123 12.47 -11.24 3.05
C GLN A 123 11.46 -12.03 2.23
N GLU A 124 10.15 -11.79 2.41
CA GLU A 124 9.11 -12.50 1.66
C GLU A 124 9.14 -12.17 0.17
N ASN A 125 9.30 -10.88 -0.17
CA ASN A 125 9.32 -10.41 -1.57
C ASN A 125 10.52 -10.98 -2.35
N GLN A 126 11.72 -10.86 -1.77
CA GLN A 126 12.96 -11.29 -2.40
C GLN A 126 13.07 -12.82 -2.47
N SER A 127 12.43 -13.55 -1.55
CA SER A 127 12.39 -15.02 -1.57
C SER A 127 11.73 -15.56 -2.84
N LEU A 128 10.52 -15.10 -3.18
CA LEU A 128 9.86 -15.52 -4.43
C LEU A 128 10.60 -14.98 -5.67
N GLY A 129 11.06 -13.73 -5.63
CA GLY A 129 11.82 -13.13 -6.72
C GLY A 129 13.15 -13.85 -7.02
N GLY A 130 13.83 -14.33 -5.97
CA GLY A 130 15.03 -15.15 -6.07
C GLY A 130 14.75 -16.52 -6.69
N ARG A 131 13.66 -17.18 -6.27
CA ARG A 131 13.19 -18.45 -6.84
C ARG A 131 12.83 -18.30 -8.32
N LEU A 132 12.12 -17.24 -8.70
CA LEU A 132 11.79 -16.93 -10.08
C LEU A 132 13.05 -16.72 -10.93
N SER A 133 14.00 -15.94 -10.41
CA SER A 133 15.28 -15.70 -11.08
C SER A 133 16.08 -17.00 -11.25
N GLY A 134 16.03 -17.90 -10.26
CA GLY A 134 16.63 -19.23 -10.33
C GLY A 134 16.01 -20.09 -11.43
N TYR A 135 14.67 -20.13 -11.51
CA TYR A 135 13.94 -20.87 -12.54
C TYR A 135 14.26 -20.36 -13.95
N LEU A 136 14.23 -19.04 -14.17
CA LEU A 136 14.57 -18.43 -15.45
C LEU A 136 16.01 -18.74 -15.90
N ARG A 137 16.96 -18.79 -14.96
CA ARG A 137 18.34 -19.22 -15.25
C ARG A 137 18.42 -20.70 -15.60
N ALA A 138 17.79 -21.56 -14.81
CA ALA A 138 17.84 -23.01 -14.98
C ALA A 138 17.20 -23.47 -16.30
N THR A 139 16.14 -22.80 -16.75
CA THR A 139 15.45 -23.11 -18.01
C THR A 139 16.12 -22.50 -19.25
N GLY A 140 17.11 -21.62 -19.05
CA GLY A 140 17.73 -20.87 -20.14
C GLY A 140 16.77 -19.88 -20.80
N ALA A 141 15.78 -19.38 -20.07
CA ALA A 141 14.72 -18.52 -20.59
C ALA A 141 15.26 -17.33 -21.39
N ASP A 142 14.65 -17.07 -22.54
CA ASP A 142 14.94 -15.93 -23.40
C ASP A 142 13.71 -15.05 -23.60
N ARG A 143 13.88 -13.91 -24.25
CA ARG A 143 12.79 -12.98 -24.57
C ARG A 143 11.67 -13.71 -25.31
N ASP A 144 10.44 -13.37 -24.92
CA ASP A 144 9.19 -13.90 -25.47
C ASP A 144 8.87 -15.35 -25.03
N ASP A 145 9.77 -16.04 -24.34
CA ASP A 145 9.45 -17.34 -23.72
C ASP A 145 8.39 -17.19 -22.64
N PHE A 146 7.65 -18.25 -22.40
CA PHE A 146 6.59 -18.22 -21.40
C PHE A 146 6.57 -19.49 -20.57
N PHE A 147 5.95 -19.38 -19.39
CA PHE A 147 5.68 -20.48 -18.49
C PHE A 147 4.38 -20.19 -17.75
N ARG A 148 3.76 -21.22 -17.19
CA ARG A 148 2.65 -21.10 -16.26
C ARG A 148 3.13 -21.23 -14.83
N VAL A 149 2.42 -20.62 -13.90
CA VAL A 149 2.73 -20.73 -12.46
C VAL A 149 1.66 -21.56 -11.77
N ASP A 150 2.10 -22.49 -10.93
CA ASP A 150 1.22 -23.29 -10.08
C ASP A 150 1.74 -23.33 -8.64
N PHE A 151 1.00 -22.72 -7.72
CA PHE A 151 1.34 -22.67 -6.30
C PHE A 151 0.81 -23.88 -5.50
N LYS A 152 -0.05 -24.73 -6.08
CA LYS A 152 -0.77 -25.77 -5.33
C LYS A 152 0.14 -26.90 -4.86
N ARG A 153 1.08 -27.32 -5.70
CA ARG A 153 1.87 -28.54 -5.47
C ARG A 153 2.77 -28.47 -4.23
N ARG A 154 3.23 -27.26 -3.87
CA ARG A 154 4.14 -27.04 -2.74
C ARG A 154 3.55 -26.12 -1.68
N LEU A 155 2.22 -26.02 -1.62
CA LEU A 155 1.54 -25.15 -0.67
C LEU A 155 1.56 -25.71 0.76
N ALA A 156 1.65 -27.03 0.93
CA ALA A 156 1.59 -27.69 2.24
C ALA A 156 2.77 -27.33 3.18
N SER A 157 3.90 -26.84 2.66
CA SER A 157 5.04 -26.39 3.48
C SER A 157 4.97 -24.92 3.91
N ALA A 158 3.97 -24.18 3.43
CA ALA A 158 3.75 -22.78 3.79
C ALA A 158 2.78 -22.65 4.97
N ASP A 159 2.86 -21.53 5.68
CA ASP A 159 1.82 -21.13 6.64
C ASP A 159 0.52 -20.81 5.90
N GLN A 160 -0.44 -21.75 5.93
CA GLN A 160 -1.69 -21.65 5.20
C GLN A 160 -2.55 -20.45 5.60
N SER A 161 -2.37 -19.92 6.82
CA SER A 161 -3.06 -18.70 7.26
C SER A 161 -2.61 -17.44 6.50
N LYS A 162 -1.44 -17.49 5.86
CA LYS A 162 -0.84 -16.37 5.12
C LYS A 162 -0.99 -16.48 3.60
N VAL A 163 -1.45 -17.64 3.10
CA VAL A 163 -1.60 -17.96 1.66
C VAL A 163 -3.05 -18.32 1.29
N GLN A 164 -4.01 -17.68 1.96
CA GLN A 164 -5.45 -17.97 1.79
C GLN A 164 -5.93 -17.95 0.34
N TYR A 165 -5.38 -17.07 -0.52
CA TYR A 165 -5.77 -16.99 -1.92
C TYR A 165 -5.21 -18.13 -2.78
N CYS A 166 -4.20 -18.85 -2.28
CA CYS A 166 -3.62 -20.01 -2.95
C CYS A 166 -4.35 -21.31 -2.60
N LEU A 167 -5.21 -21.29 -1.57
CA LEU A 167 -5.95 -22.47 -1.14
C LEU A 167 -6.97 -22.90 -2.21
N PRO A 168 -7.41 -24.17 -2.21
CA PRO A 168 -8.55 -24.59 -3.01
C PRO A 168 -9.77 -23.71 -2.69
N THR A 169 -10.48 -23.25 -3.73
CA THR A 169 -11.66 -22.37 -3.61
C THR A 169 -11.43 -21.15 -2.70
N PRO A 170 -10.54 -20.22 -3.09
CA PRO A 170 -10.23 -19.08 -2.25
C PRO A 170 -11.44 -18.14 -2.15
N ASP A 171 -11.68 -17.60 -0.94
CA ASP A 171 -12.52 -16.41 -0.80
C ASP A 171 -11.77 -15.22 -1.38
N CYS A 172 -12.40 -14.52 -2.33
CA CYS A 172 -11.81 -13.36 -3.00
C CYS A 172 -12.06 -12.03 -2.28
N GLY A 173 -12.60 -12.07 -1.06
CA GLY A 173 -12.58 -10.94 -0.13
C GLY A 173 -11.15 -10.46 0.16
N ASN A 174 -10.92 -9.16 0.12
CA ASN A 174 -9.61 -8.57 0.39
C ASN A 174 -9.24 -8.67 1.88
N ASP A 175 -8.04 -9.15 2.18
CA ASP A 175 -7.47 -9.29 3.52
C ASP A 175 -6.92 -7.98 4.12
N ALA A 176 -7.34 -6.85 3.54
CA ALA A 176 -6.86 -5.49 3.77
C ALA A 176 -5.42 -5.20 3.32
N LYS A 177 -4.76 -6.07 2.55
CA LYS A 177 -3.37 -5.88 2.09
C LYS A 177 -3.22 -5.82 0.57
N GLN A 178 -4.27 -6.09 -0.20
CA GLN A 178 -4.24 -6.02 -1.66
C GLN A 178 -4.66 -4.64 -2.12
N PHE A 179 -3.87 -4.06 -3.00
CA PHE A 179 -4.21 -2.79 -3.64
C PHE A 179 -3.78 -2.78 -5.10
N GLN A 180 -4.24 -1.76 -5.83
CA GLN A 180 -3.96 -1.61 -7.24
C GLN A 180 -3.93 -0.12 -7.62
N LEU A 181 -3.14 0.21 -8.62
CA LEU A 181 -3.18 1.53 -9.28
C LEU A 181 -4.42 1.61 -10.17
N VAL A 182 -5.20 2.70 -10.04
CA VAL A 182 -6.46 2.93 -10.77
C VAL A 182 -6.46 4.20 -11.60
N GLU A 183 -5.54 5.13 -11.34
CA GLU A 183 -5.34 6.29 -12.19
C GLU A 183 -3.84 6.62 -12.27
N LYS A 184 -3.33 6.83 -13.48
CA LYS A 184 -1.94 7.23 -13.74
C LYS A 184 -1.92 8.39 -14.75
N PRO A 185 -1.88 9.64 -14.28
CA PRO A 185 -1.94 10.81 -15.18
C PRO A 185 -0.78 10.88 -16.19
N HIS A 186 0.39 10.30 -15.86
CA HIS A 186 1.58 10.31 -16.71
C HIS A 186 1.99 8.90 -17.15
N VAL A 187 1.36 8.38 -18.22
CA VAL A 187 1.70 7.06 -18.80
C VAL A 187 3.14 7.03 -19.32
N GLY A 188 3.88 5.95 -19.04
CA GLY A 188 5.30 5.80 -19.36
C GLY A 188 6.26 6.72 -18.60
N GLY A 189 5.71 7.69 -17.86
CA GLY A 189 6.44 8.65 -17.04
C GLY A 189 6.62 8.20 -15.60
N ARG A 190 7.47 8.95 -14.91
CA ARG A 190 7.76 8.86 -13.49
C ARG A 190 6.51 9.09 -12.64
N ILE A 191 6.44 8.43 -11.49
CA ILE A 191 5.40 8.67 -10.48
C ILE A 191 6.00 9.64 -9.47
N GLY A 192 5.49 10.87 -9.39
CA GLY A 192 5.95 11.89 -8.44
C GLY A 192 5.82 11.40 -6.99
N SER A 193 4.70 11.68 -6.34
CA SER A 193 4.28 11.01 -5.10
C SER A 193 2.99 10.25 -5.37
N PRO A 194 2.64 9.23 -4.55
CA PRO A 194 1.30 8.68 -4.61
C PRO A 194 0.21 9.69 -4.21
N TYR A 195 0.57 10.78 -3.50
CA TYR A 195 -0.32 11.89 -3.17
C TYR A 195 0.47 13.22 -3.18
N GLU A 196 0.24 14.07 -4.17
CA GLU A 196 0.56 15.50 -4.26
C GLU A 196 -0.75 16.25 -4.48
N GLY A 197 -1.19 17.05 -3.50
CA GLY A 197 -2.50 17.75 -3.49
C GLY A 197 -2.96 18.52 -4.75
N THR A 198 -2.06 18.72 -5.72
CA THR A 198 -2.32 19.37 -7.00
C THR A 198 -2.88 18.45 -8.09
N LYS A 199 -3.93 17.65 -7.82
CA LYS A 199 -4.80 16.96 -8.81
C LYS A 199 -4.13 16.08 -9.91
N LYS A 200 -2.81 15.88 -9.91
CA LYS A 200 -2.06 15.10 -10.92
C LYS A 200 -1.48 13.81 -10.34
N ASP A 201 -2.19 13.24 -9.37
CA ASP A 201 -1.71 12.11 -8.61
C ASP A 201 -2.04 10.76 -9.21
N ASN A 202 -1.20 9.81 -8.85
CA ASN A 202 -1.46 8.40 -9.05
C ASN A 202 -2.47 7.95 -8.00
N LYS A 203 -3.59 7.40 -8.43
CA LYS A 203 -4.64 6.99 -7.50
C LYS A 203 -4.61 5.49 -7.34
N TYR A 204 -4.73 5.05 -6.10
CA TYR A 204 -4.72 3.65 -5.74
C TYR A 204 -6.01 3.30 -5.02
N LYS A 205 -6.39 2.02 -5.04
CA LYS A 205 -7.51 1.52 -4.24
C LYS A 205 -7.20 0.17 -3.64
N LEU A 206 -7.91 -0.20 -2.58
CA LEU A 206 -7.93 -1.58 -2.10
C LEU A 206 -8.72 -2.45 -3.08
N SER A 207 -8.11 -3.54 -3.55
CA SER A 207 -8.70 -4.45 -4.54
C SER A 207 -9.95 -5.14 -3.98
N GLY A 208 -10.97 -5.43 -4.78
CA GLY A 208 -12.15 -6.17 -4.29
C GLY A 208 -12.91 -5.53 -3.12
N THR A 209 -12.78 -4.21 -2.91
CA THR A 209 -13.53 -3.47 -1.87
C THR A 209 -14.51 -2.47 -2.49
N VAL A 210 -15.42 -1.94 -1.68
CA VAL A 210 -16.37 -0.87 -2.07
C VAL A 210 -15.72 0.52 -2.15
N PHE A 211 -14.45 0.64 -1.78
CA PHE A 211 -13.75 1.93 -1.77
C PHE A 211 -13.24 2.26 -3.15
N LYS A 212 -13.52 3.49 -3.57
CA LYS A 212 -13.09 3.99 -4.87
C LYS A 212 -11.58 4.16 -4.90
N GLU A 213 -11.04 4.82 -3.88
CA GLU A 213 -9.66 5.32 -3.81
C GLU A 213 -9.20 5.34 -2.34
N LEU A 214 -7.94 4.98 -2.12
CA LEU A 214 -7.17 5.23 -0.89
C LEU A 214 -6.62 6.65 -0.97
N TYR A 215 -6.61 7.36 0.15
CA TYR A 215 -6.14 8.73 0.30
C TYR A 215 -5.37 8.92 1.59
N GLN A 216 -4.71 10.06 1.71
CA GLN A 216 -4.16 10.53 2.97
C GLN A 216 -5.02 11.68 3.50
N CYS A 217 -5.64 11.48 4.66
CA CYS A 217 -6.32 12.53 5.40
C CYS A 217 -5.41 13.06 6.51
N SER A 218 -5.80 14.18 7.12
CA SER A 218 -5.10 14.69 8.30
C SER A 218 -6.06 15.17 9.37
N VAL A 219 -5.59 15.16 10.60
CA VAL A 219 -6.25 15.79 11.73
C VAL A 219 -5.24 16.67 12.46
N LYS A 220 -5.63 17.93 12.68
CA LYS A 220 -4.85 18.93 13.39
C LYS A 220 -5.49 19.20 14.74
N PHE A 221 -4.69 19.17 15.79
CA PHE A 221 -5.12 19.46 17.15
C PHE A 221 -4.38 20.64 17.73
N ILE A 222 -5.05 21.33 18.64
CA ILE A 222 -4.45 22.32 19.52
C ILE A 222 -4.71 21.89 20.95
N ARG A 223 -3.62 21.59 21.67
CA ARG A 223 -3.63 21.31 23.11
C ARG A 223 -3.09 22.53 23.83
N THR A 224 -3.80 23.02 24.85
CA THR A 224 -3.36 24.14 25.67
C THR A 224 -3.34 23.73 27.15
N GLY A 225 -2.16 23.57 27.72
CA GLY A 225 -1.93 23.10 29.09
C GLY A 225 -2.48 21.70 29.37
N ASP A 226 -2.70 21.42 30.65
CA ASP A 226 -3.21 20.12 31.13
C ASP A 226 -4.74 19.98 31.10
N SER A 227 -5.45 21.10 30.92
CA SER A 227 -6.88 21.18 31.17
C SER A 227 -7.71 20.52 30.07
N TYR A 228 -7.58 20.92 28.80
CA TYR A 228 -8.43 20.41 27.73
C TYR A 228 -7.76 20.44 26.35
N ILE A 229 -8.07 19.45 25.51
CA ILE A 229 -7.90 19.55 24.05
C ILE A 229 -9.27 19.91 23.48
N THR A 230 -9.42 21.15 23.01
CA THR A 230 -10.73 21.75 22.66
C THR A 230 -10.89 22.06 21.18
N ASP A 231 -9.80 22.08 20.42
CA ASP A 231 -9.84 22.39 19.00
C ASP A 231 -9.21 21.25 18.21
N ALA A 232 -10.01 20.71 17.31
CA ALA A 232 -9.60 19.78 16.29
C ALA A 232 -10.12 20.23 14.93
N LYS A 233 -9.35 19.95 13.89
CA LYS A 233 -9.69 20.22 12.51
C LYS A 233 -9.30 19.01 11.68
N VAL A 234 -10.21 18.54 10.83
CA VAL A 234 -9.95 17.42 9.94
C VAL A 234 -9.84 17.94 8.51
N THR A 235 -8.80 17.49 7.82
CA THR A 235 -8.65 17.64 6.38
C THR A 235 -9.04 16.32 5.73
N ASN A 236 -10.09 16.34 4.91
CA ASN A 236 -10.57 15.16 4.21
C ASN A 236 -9.81 14.90 2.89
N PHE A 237 -10.22 13.88 2.15
CA PHE A 237 -9.62 13.49 0.86
C PHE A 237 -9.76 14.54 -0.26
N ASP A 238 -10.70 15.50 -0.15
CA ASP A 238 -10.86 16.62 -1.09
C ASP A 238 -10.01 17.84 -0.66
N GLU A 239 -9.08 17.65 0.29
CA GLU A 239 -8.30 18.69 0.96
C GLU A 239 -9.16 19.77 1.62
N LYS A 240 -10.41 19.41 1.97
CA LYS A 240 -11.32 20.31 2.65
C LYS A 240 -11.18 20.18 4.15
N ASP A 241 -11.03 21.35 4.72
CA ASP A 241 -10.71 21.60 6.09
C ASP A 241 -11.99 21.86 6.89
N THR A 242 -12.34 20.96 7.79
CA THR A 242 -13.56 21.02 8.59
C THR A 242 -13.23 21.12 10.07
N LYS A 243 -13.74 22.15 10.74
CA LYS A 243 -13.64 22.25 12.21
C LYS A 243 -14.49 21.16 12.84
N VAL A 244 -13.93 20.42 13.80
CA VAL A 244 -14.67 19.41 14.55
C VAL A 244 -15.57 20.12 15.56
N ALA A 245 -16.88 19.95 15.42
CA ALA A 245 -17.86 20.48 16.36
C ALA A 245 -17.75 19.78 17.72
N ASP A 246 -17.90 20.56 18.80
CA ASP A 246 -17.97 20.09 20.20
C ASP A 246 -16.80 19.20 20.65
N PHE A 247 -15.63 19.33 20.00
CA PHE A 247 -14.46 18.52 20.32
C PHE A 247 -13.97 18.80 21.75
N LYS A 248 -13.95 17.76 22.59
CA LYS A 248 -13.41 17.86 23.95
C LYS A 248 -12.84 16.53 24.44
N LEU A 249 -11.61 16.57 24.95
CA LEU A 249 -10.97 15.45 25.67
C LEU A 249 -10.64 15.89 27.12
N PRO A 250 -11.60 15.77 28.06
CA PRO A 250 -11.52 16.42 29.38
C PRO A 250 -10.57 15.77 30.38
N ASN A 251 -10.31 14.47 30.27
CA ASN A 251 -9.48 13.75 31.22
C ASN A 251 -8.68 12.66 30.50
N ASP A 252 -7.68 12.13 31.19
CA ASP A 252 -6.93 10.98 30.71
C ASP A 252 -7.86 9.77 30.54
N GLY A 253 -7.67 9.02 29.47
CA GLY A 253 -8.56 7.94 29.05
C GLY A 253 -9.82 8.39 28.30
N ALA A 254 -10.14 9.70 28.27
CA ALA A 254 -11.28 10.19 27.49
C ALA A 254 -11.09 9.91 26.01
N THR A 255 -12.18 9.58 25.34
CA THR A 255 -12.23 9.34 23.90
C THR A 255 -13.22 10.27 23.22
N PHE A 256 -12.94 10.66 21.98
CA PHE A 256 -13.84 11.45 21.15
C PHE A 256 -13.90 10.86 19.75
N LYS A 257 -15.11 10.75 19.18
CA LYS A 257 -15.32 10.30 17.80
C LYS A 257 -15.52 11.50 16.88
N ILE A 258 -14.53 11.76 16.05
CA ILE A 258 -14.60 12.80 15.04
C ILE A 258 -15.44 12.30 13.86
N LYS A 259 -16.50 13.05 13.55
CA LYS A 259 -17.44 12.81 12.44
C LYS A 259 -17.08 13.65 11.21
N GLY A 260 -17.72 13.36 10.08
CA GLY A 260 -17.53 14.09 8.81
C GLY A 260 -16.44 13.50 7.91
N LEU A 261 -15.86 12.37 8.33
CA LEU A 261 -15.07 11.47 7.51
C LEU A 261 -15.96 10.29 7.05
N PRO A 262 -15.58 9.57 5.99
CA PRO A 262 -16.29 8.37 5.52
C PRO A 262 -16.45 7.29 6.59
N HIS A 263 -15.52 7.26 7.56
CA HIS A 263 -15.63 6.51 8.81
C HIS A 263 -15.16 7.37 9.97
N ASP A 264 -15.68 7.09 11.16
CA ASP A 264 -15.29 7.82 12.38
C ASP A 264 -13.78 7.67 12.67
N LEU A 265 -13.16 8.78 13.08
CA LEU A 265 -11.84 8.80 13.68
C LEU A 265 -11.99 8.93 15.19
N GLN A 266 -11.63 7.90 15.93
CA GLN A 266 -11.55 7.95 17.39
C GLN A 266 -10.21 8.52 17.82
N VAL A 267 -10.25 9.46 18.77
CA VAL A 267 -9.08 10.06 19.41
C VAL A 267 -9.15 9.78 20.90
N LYS A 268 -8.02 9.44 21.53
CA LYS A 268 -7.92 9.19 22.96
C LYS A 268 -6.76 9.94 23.59
N ARG A 269 -7.04 10.61 24.70
CA ARG A 269 -6.03 11.26 25.54
C ARG A 269 -5.39 10.21 26.45
N THR A 270 -4.06 10.08 26.43
CA THR A 270 -3.38 9.07 27.27
C THR A 270 -2.77 9.64 28.55
N GLY A 271 -2.70 10.95 28.72
CA GLY A 271 -2.02 11.56 29.89
C GLY A 271 -2.02 13.09 29.93
N PRO A 272 -1.19 13.68 30.82
CA PRO A 272 -0.99 15.13 30.95
C PRO A 272 -0.28 15.75 29.74
N PHE A 273 -0.08 17.07 29.74
CA PHE A 273 0.59 17.82 28.67
C PHE A 273 1.91 17.17 28.26
N GLY A 274 2.17 17.10 26.95
CA GLY A 274 3.32 16.39 26.39
C GLY A 274 3.15 14.86 26.26
N SER A 275 2.12 14.25 26.84
CA SER A 275 1.81 12.84 26.57
C SER A 275 1.23 12.63 25.17
N LYS A 276 1.41 11.40 24.66
CA LYS A 276 0.90 11.01 23.35
C LYS A 276 -0.64 11.02 23.29
N LEU A 277 -1.16 11.06 22.07
CA LEU A 277 -2.55 10.74 21.77
C LEU A 277 -2.62 9.45 20.99
N GLU A 278 -3.64 8.64 21.27
CA GLU A 278 -3.97 7.44 20.50
C GLU A 278 -5.10 7.75 19.51
N PHE A 279 -5.03 7.13 18.35
CA PHE A 279 -5.96 7.32 17.24
C PHE A 279 -6.38 5.97 16.69
N ALA A 280 -7.66 5.85 16.34
CA ALA A 280 -8.19 4.70 15.60
C ALA A 280 -9.15 5.19 14.53
N TYR A 281 -8.77 5.04 13.26
CA TYR A 281 -9.65 5.29 12.12
C TYR A 281 -10.44 4.02 11.81
N ALA A 282 -11.75 4.18 11.60
CA ALA A 282 -12.67 3.08 11.28
C ALA A 282 -12.52 1.87 12.24
N PRO A 283 -12.64 2.08 13.57
CA PRO A 283 -12.35 1.06 14.57
C PRO A 283 -13.16 -0.23 14.35
N GLY A 284 -12.48 -1.37 14.41
CA GLY A 284 -13.06 -2.71 14.25
C GLY A 284 -12.09 -3.65 13.55
N THR A 285 -11.75 -4.78 14.18
CA THR A 285 -10.72 -5.71 13.67
C THR A 285 -11.08 -6.37 12.34
N THR A 286 -12.36 -6.42 12.00
CA THR A 286 -12.87 -6.91 10.70
C THR A 286 -13.03 -5.80 9.67
N ASN A 287 -12.84 -4.53 10.06
CA ASN A 287 -12.96 -3.42 9.14
C ASN A 287 -11.66 -3.27 8.34
N VAL A 288 -11.75 -3.50 7.04
CA VAL A 288 -10.63 -3.37 6.10
C VAL A 288 -9.98 -1.97 6.12
N ASN A 289 -10.68 -0.95 6.62
CA ASN A 289 -10.16 0.42 6.77
C ASN A 289 -9.50 0.69 8.12
N HIS A 290 -9.61 -0.23 9.06
CA HIS A 290 -9.10 -0.04 10.41
C HIS A 290 -7.61 0.30 10.38
N PHE A 291 -7.25 1.35 11.11
CA PHE A 291 -5.88 1.78 11.30
C PHE A 291 -5.75 2.46 12.65
N GLU A 292 -4.81 1.99 13.46
CA GLU A 292 -4.51 2.54 14.78
C GLU A 292 -3.08 3.09 14.79
N TRP A 293 -2.90 4.25 15.42
CA TRP A 293 -1.60 4.86 15.60
C TRP A 293 -1.59 5.75 16.83
N ASP A 294 -0.42 6.24 17.20
CA ASP A 294 -0.30 7.29 18.20
C ASP A 294 0.52 8.47 17.69
N SER A 295 0.51 9.58 18.44
CA SER A 295 1.15 10.82 18.03
C SER A 295 2.68 10.76 17.95
N GLU A 296 3.28 9.68 18.45
CA GLU A 296 4.72 9.45 18.43
C GLU A 296 5.13 8.34 17.45
N MET A 297 4.16 7.60 16.92
CA MET A 297 4.38 6.48 16.01
C MET A 297 5.17 6.91 14.76
N GLU A 298 6.16 6.10 14.45
CA GLU A 298 7.01 6.23 13.28
C GLU A 298 6.80 5.04 12.36
N GLY A 299 6.57 5.32 11.07
CA GLY A 299 6.54 4.30 10.05
C GLY A 299 7.90 4.12 9.37
N SER A 300 7.90 3.27 8.34
CA SER A 300 9.08 3.11 7.48
C SER A 300 9.13 4.14 6.35
N GLY A 301 8.00 4.81 6.05
CA GLY A 301 7.87 5.71 4.93
C GLY A 301 7.89 7.19 5.23
N ARG A 302 7.85 7.99 4.17
CA ARG A 302 7.88 9.46 4.19
C ARG A 302 6.54 10.06 3.80
N GLY A 303 6.18 11.18 4.43
CA GLY A 303 4.93 11.92 4.22
C GLY A 303 5.12 13.35 3.66
N PRO A 304 4.03 14.04 3.30
CA PRO A 304 4.08 15.35 2.62
C PRO A 304 4.72 16.51 3.41
N PHE A 305 5.17 16.29 4.65
CA PHE A 305 5.83 17.31 5.48
C PHE A 305 7.15 16.82 6.11
N THR A 306 7.95 16.08 5.35
CA THR A 306 9.21 15.45 5.80
C THR A 306 10.36 16.41 6.14
N ASP A 307 10.20 17.72 5.96
CA ASP A 307 11.28 18.70 6.09
C ASP A 307 11.53 19.19 7.54
N GLY A 308 10.86 18.59 8.54
CA GLY A 308 11.04 18.92 9.96
C GLY A 308 12.12 18.11 10.71
N GLY A 309 13.00 17.38 10.01
CA GLY A 309 14.04 16.54 10.63
C GLY A 309 13.56 15.19 11.18
N LYS A 310 12.25 14.89 11.13
CA LYS A 310 11.65 13.60 11.53
C LYS A 310 10.73 13.03 10.45
N PRO A 311 11.29 12.58 9.31
CA PRO A 311 10.54 12.27 8.09
C PRO A 311 9.61 11.05 8.17
N ARG A 312 9.69 10.27 9.27
CA ARG A 312 8.98 9.00 9.45
C ARG A 312 7.78 9.08 10.40
N ARG A 313 7.62 10.18 11.12
CA ARG A 313 6.52 10.34 12.07
C ARG A 313 5.20 10.50 11.35
N PHE A 314 4.15 9.83 11.85
CA PHE A 314 2.79 10.02 11.38
C PHE A 314 2.18 11.35 11.84
N CYS A 315 2.81 11.99 12.83
CA CYS A 315 2.42 13.31 13.31
C CYS A 315 3.59 14.28 13.32
N ARG A 316 3.31 15.52 12.94
CA ARG A 316 4.23 16.64 13.02
C ARG A 316 3.78 17.58 14.11
N ALA A 317 4.66 17.83 15.09
CA ALA A 317 4.51 18.97 15.98
C ALA A 317 4.91 20.25 15.21
N GLU A 318 4.03 21.24 15.22
CA GLU A 318 4.33 22.57 14.72
C GLU A 318 5.13 23.34 15.78
N PRO A 319 6.15 24.12 15.40
CA PRO A 319 6.87 24.95 16.35
C PRO A 319 5.92 26.00 16.93
N VAL A 320 5.83 26.01 18.25
CA VAL A 320 5.08 26.98 19.05
C VAL A 320 6.09 27.75 19.89
N ALA A 321 5.82 29.02 20.17
CA ALA A 321 6.72 29.83 20.99
C ALA A 321 6.95 29.13 22.35
N LYS A 322 8.22 29.02 22.78
CA LYS A 322 8.62 28.26 24.00
C LYS A 322 7.88 28.67 25.28
N THR A 323 7.25 29.84 25.29
CA THR A 323 6.52 30.41 26.42
C THR A 323 5.04 30.07 26.45
N THR A 324 4.49 29.47 25.39
CA THR A 324 3.09 29.06 25.36
C THR A 324 3.00 27.61 25.80
N ASN A 325 2.23 27.31 26.86
CA ASN A 325 1.78 25.95 27.22
C ASN A 325 0.80 25.43 26.15
N LYS A 326 1.26 25.38 24.90
CA LYS A 326 0.47 25.09 23.71
C LYS A 326 1.25 24.10 22.88
N GLU A 327 0.58 23.06 22.43
CA GLU A 327 1.08 22.11 21.46
C GLU A 327 0.13 22.11 20.27
N VAL A 328 0.69 22.23 19.08
CA VAL A 328 -0.06 22.10 17.83
C VAL A 328 0.56 20.96 17.07
N PHE A 329 -0.24 19.97 16.70
CA PHE A 329 0.26 18.87 15.89
C PHE A 329 -0.77 18.48 14.84
N SER A 330 -0.24 18.08 13.69
CA SER A 330 -0.99 17.54 12.57
C SER A 330 -0.60 16.09 12.39
N CYS A 331 -1.58 15.20 12.40
CA CYS A 331 -1.42 13.75 12.24
C CYS A 331 -2.07 13.30 10.95
N TRP A 332 -1.36 12.50 10.16
CA TRP A 332 -1.86 11.95 8.90
C TRP A 332 -2.23 10.49 9.04
N PHE A 333 -3.22 10.05 8.26
CA PHE A 333 -3.69 8.68 8.27
C PHE A 333 -4.30 8.28 6.91
N PRO A 334 -4.29 6.97 6.57
CA PRO A 334 -5.03 6.44 5.44
C PRO A 334 -6.52 6.69 5.63
N CYS A 335 -7.16 7.28 4.62
CA CYS A 335 -8.60 7.40 4.53
C CYS A 335 -9.08 6.96 3.14
N TYR A 336 -10.39 6.80 2.97
CA TYR A 336 -10.96 6.21 1.75
C TYR A 336 -12.15 7.01 1.28
N LYS A 337 -12.34 7.09 -0.03
CA LYS A 337 -13.59 7.60 -0.60
C LYS A 337 -14.47 6.41 -0.96
N ASN A 338 -15.72 6.40 -0.49
CA ASN A 338 -16.66 5.35 -0.88
C ASN A 338 -17.02 5.49 -2.37
N ALA A 339 -17.38 4.38 -3.01
CA ALA A 339 -17.85 4.38 -4.40
C ALA A 339 -19.11 5.24 -4.61
N ASP A 340 -19.94 5.43 -3.57
CA ASP A 340 -21.11 6.30 -3.57
C ASP A 340 -20.77 7.79 -3.36
N GLY A 341 -19.48 8.12 -3.21
CA GLY A 341 -18.99 9.49 -3.05
C GLY A 341 -19.09 10.04 -1.64
N LYS A 342 -19.46 9.23 -0.63
CA LYS A 342 -19.49 9.63 0.78
C LYS A 342 -18.17 9.42 1.51
#